data_AF-A0A9P6H1H1-F1
#
_entry.id   AF-A0A9P6H1H1-F1
#
_cell.length_a   1.000
_cell.length_b   1.000
_cell.length_c   1.000
_cell.angle_alpha   90.00
_cell.angle_beta   90.00
_cell.angle_gamma   90.00
#
_symmetry.space_group_name_H-M   'P 1'
#
loop_
_entity.id
_entity.type
_entity.pdbx_description
1 polymer ?
#
loop_
_entity_poly.entity_id
_entity_poly.type
_entity_poly.pdbx_seq_one_letter_code
_entity_poly.pdbx_strand_id
1 'polypeptide(L)'
;MYMDDTYDANFGEWIRNEDNSRIVAYNMKKYIDSYSVSNVIVVIKWIVKDWTLKSIIIFTKKMLIEDIKALSFREADCEKEKYYNRIRIASGLIYTWNPLFISEFILSTTKHFSVDEKTKFLKVLLDSLENKKLNDVLSHLNGKMDNKVRQELTKEFNIEERSKRKNQSKRSDSMIEAYNVS
;
A
#
# COMPACT_ATOMS: atom_id res chain seq x y z
N MET A 1 9.69 29.98 2.50
CA MET A 1 10.69 30.78 1.78
C MET A 1 11.88 31.19 2.64
N TYR A 2 11.79 31.19 3.99
CA TYR A 2 12.92 31.64 4.84
C TYR A 2 14.09 30.64 4.99
N MET A 3 13.86 29.35 4.76
CA MET A 3 14.89 28.30 4.87
C MET A 3 15.76 28.18 3.62
N ASP A 4 15.19 28.45 2.44
CA ASP A 4 15.90 28.34 1.16
C ASP A 4 16.86 29.51 0.92
N ASP A 5 16.61 30.69 1.51
CA ASP A 5 17.49 31.86 1.41
C ASP A 5 18.72 31.80 2.35
N THR A 6 18.70 30.95 3.37
CA THR A 6 19.72 30.96 4.45
C THR A 6 20.80 29.89 4.26
N TYR A 7 20.48 28.79 3.58
CA TYR A 7 21.38 27.67 3.35
C TYR A 7 21.39 27.41 1.86
N ASP A 8 22.52 27.68 1.20
CA ASP A 8 22.79 27.60 -0.25
C ASP A 8 22.72 26.15 -0.80
N ALA A 9 21.81 25.35 -0.26
CA ALA A 9 21.39 24.01 -0.62
C ALA A 9 19.86 23.97 -0.44
N ASN A 10 19.13 24.03 -1.57
CA ASN A 10 17.66 24.04 -1.58
C ASN A 10 17.11 22.87 -0.75
N PHE A 11 16.40 23.14 0.35
CA PHE A 11 15.87 22.07 1.22
C PHE A 11 14.98 21.09 0.44
N GLY A 12 14.26 21.62 -0.56
CA GLY A 12 13.48 20.82 -1.51
C GLY A 12 14.31 19.88 -2.39
N GLU A 13 15.53 20.26 -2.79
CA GLU A 13 16.43 19.37 -3.52
C GLU A 13 17.05 18.34 -2.58
N TRP A 14 17.43 18.77 -1.37
CA TRP A 14 17.99 17.88 -0.36
C TRP A 14 17.02 16.77 0.04
N ILE A 15 15.75 17.11 0.29
CA ILE A 15 14.73 16.11 0.67
C ILE A 15 14.38 15.16 -0.49
N ARG A 16 14.57 15.61 -1.73
CA ARG A 16 14.36 14.83 -2.96
C ARG A 16 15.62 14.14 -3.46
N ASN A 17 16.74 14.20 -2.75
CA ASN A 17 17.91 13.40 -3.08
C ASN A 17 17.72 11.97 -2.52
N GLU A 18 17.78 10.96 -3.40
CA GLU A 18 17.55 9.56 -3.02
C GLU A 18 18.63 8.99 -2.07
N ASP A 19 19.83 9.56 -2.04
CA ASP A 19 20.88 9.22 -1.07
C ASP A 19 20.43 9.51 0.36
N ASN A 20 19.55 10.50 0.53
CA ASN A 20 18.99 10.88 1.82
C ASN A 20 17.76 10.05 2.21
N SER A 21 17.30 9.12 1.36
CA SER A 21 16.05 8.36 1.53
C SER A 21 15.86 7.79 2.95
N ARG A 22 16.91 7.24 3.57
CA ARG A 22 16.82 6.67 4.92
C ARG A 22 16.62 7.72 6.01
N ILE A 23 17.32 8.85 5.91
CA ILE A 23 17.26 9.95 6.90
C ILE A 23 15.91 10.67 6.77
N VAL A 24 15.46 10.94 5.55
CA VAL A 24 14.16 11.55 5.29
C VAL A 24 13.04 10.65 5.82
N ALA A 25 13.06 9.35 5.48
CA ALA A 25 12.07 8.39 5.98
C ALA A 25 11.99 8.34 7.51
N TYR A 26 13.14 8.31 8.19
CA TYR A 26 13.20 8.28 9.65
C TYR A 26 12.55 9.51 10.30
N ASN A 27 12.78 10.69 9.72
CA ASN A 27 12.20 11.93 10.25
C ASN A 27 10.71 12.07 9.91
N MET A 28 10.31 11.71 8.68
CA MET A 28 8.91 11.76 8.25
C MET A 28 8.02 10.81 9.05
N LYS A 29 8.54 9.66 9.47
CA LYS A 29 7.80 8.67 10.26
C LYS A 29 7.12 9.25 11.51
N LYS A 30 7.72 10.28 12.11
CA LYS A 30 7.19 10.95 13.32
C LYS A 30 5.87 11.67 13.08
N TYR A 31 5.55 11.99 11.84
CA TYR A 31 4.43 12.84 11.48
C TYR A 31 3.30 12.12 10.73
N ILE A 32 3.49 10.85 10.35
CA ILE A 32 2.51 10.10 9.54
C ILE A 32 1.12 10.12 10.17
N ASP A 33 1.06 9.89 11.49
CA ASP A 33 -0.20 9.75 12.22
C ASP A 33 -0.84 11.12 12.53
N SER A 34 -0.15 12.24 12.23
CA SER A 34 -0.65 13.61 12.44
C SER A 34 -1.37 14.18 11.21
N TYR A 35 -1.30 13.51 10.07
CA TYR A 35 -1.87 13.97 8.80
C TYR A 35 -2.81 12.94 8.20
N SER A 36 -3.73 13.39 7.33
CA SER A 36 -4.59 12.49 6.59
C SER A 36 -3.77 11.58 5.66
N VAL A 37 -4.25 10.35 5.46
CA VAL A 37 -3.63 9.37 4.56
C VAL A 37 -3.36 9.96 3.17
N SER A 38 -4.32 10.69 2.61
CA SER A 38 -4.21 11.33 1.30
C SER A 38 -3.08 12.37 1.24
N ASN A 39 -2.95 13.23 2.27
CA ASN A 39 -1.88 14.22 2.32
C ASN A 39 -0.50 13.56 2.41
N VAL A 40 -0.38 12.50 3.21
CA VAL A 40 0.88 11.74 3.33
C VAL A 40 1.24 11.09 1.99
N ILE A 41 0.27 10.50 1.27
CA ILE A 41 0.50 9.91 -0.06
C ILE A 41 1.02 10.96 -1.04
N VAL A 42 0.40 12.15 -1.09
CA VAL A 42 0.80 13.23 -2.00
C VAL A 42 2.23 13.68 -1.71
N VAL A 43 2.55 13.91 -0.43
CA VAL A 43 3.90 14.31 -0.01
C VAL A 43 4.93 13.23 -0.36
N ILE A 44 4.66 11.96 -0.06
CA ILE A 44 5.58 10.86 -0.42
C ILE A 44 5.79 10.82 -1.93
N LYS A 45 4.73 10.88 -2.73
CA LYS A 45 4.83 10.87 -4.20
C LYS A 45 5.65 12.04 -4.74
N TRP A 46 5.55 13.21 -4.12
CA TRP A 46 6.36 14.37 -4.48
C TRP A 46 7.84 14.17 -4.12
N ILE A 47 8.13 13.66 -2.91
CA ILE A 47 9.50 13.40 -2.45
C ILE A 47 10.19 12.39 -3.36
N VAL A 48 9.55 11.24 -3.59
CA VAL A 48 10.16 10.12 -4.30
C VAL A 48 10.02 10.23 -5.82
N LYS A 49 9.55 11.36 -6.33
CA LYS A 49 9.43 11.60 -7.76
C LYS A 49 10.83 11.51 -8.38
N ASP A 50 10.95 10.66 -9.40
CA ASP A 50 12.17 10.35 -10.16
C ASP A 50 13.19 9.45 -9.41
N TRP A 51 12.84 8.93 -8.23
CA TRP A 51 13.69 7.98 -7.50
C TRP A 51 13.68 6.59 -8.12
N THR A 52 14.77 5.86 -7.91
CA THR A 52 14.81 4.43 -8.24
C THR A 52 13.87 3.62 -7.34
N LEU A 53 13.32 2.52 -7.84
CA LEU A 53 12.48 1.62 -7.05
C LEU A 53 13.19 1.13 -5.78
N LYS A 54 14.51 0.92 -5.84
CA LYS A 54 15.36 0.55 -4.70
C LYS A 54 15.27 1.59 -3.58
N SER A 55 15.44 2.86 -3.91
CA SER A 55 15.36 3.96 -2.94
C SER A 55 13.95 4.12 -2.37
N ILE A 56 12.91 3.96 -3.21
CA ILE A 56 11.51 3.98 -2.75
C ILE A 56 11.23 2.83 -1.77
N ILE A 57 11.74 1.63 -2.04
CA ILE A 57 11.62 0.48 -1.13
C ILE A 57 12.31 0.77 0.20
N ILE A 58 13.55 1.29 0.19
CA ILE A 58 14.29 1.65 1.41
C ILE A 58 13.52 2.69 2.23
N PHE A 59 13.06 3.74 1.57
CA PHE A 59 12.29 4.82 2.15
C PHE A 59 11.00 4.29 2.80
N THR A 60 10.18 3.58 2.02
CA THR A 60 8.88 3.07 2.47
C THR A 60 9.03 2.04 3.58
N LYS A 61 10.07 1.18 3.48
CA LYS A 61 10.37 0.20 4.51
C LYS A 61 10.66 0.87 5.86
N LYS A 62 11.51 1.90 5.84
CA LYS A 62 11.91 2.63 7.05
C LYS A 62 10.79 3.50 7.61
N MET A 63 9.99 4.11 6.73
CA MET A 63 8.91 5.02 7.11
C MET A 63 7.65 4.27 7.61
N LEU A 64 7.27 3.18 6.95
CA LEU A 64 5.98 2.51 7.15
C LEU A 64 6.11 1.05 7.60
N ILE A 65 6.85 0.23 6.85
CA ILE A 65 6.77 -1.24 6.96
C ILE A 65 7.32 -1.76 8.30
N GLU A 66 8.43 -1.19 8.79
CA GLU A 66 9.00 -1.56 10.10
C GLU A 66 7.98 -1.36 11.23
N ASP A 67 7.16 -0.30 11.17
CA ASP A 67 6.12 -0.04 12.17
C ASP A 67 4.88 -0.90 11.98
N ILE A 68 4.49 -1.16 10.73
CA ILE A 68 3.37 -2.08 10.42
C ILE A 68 3.63 -3.44 11.07
N LYS A 69 4.87 -3.94 11.00
CA LYS A 69 5.27 -5.18 11.66
C LYS A 69 5.22 -5.08 13.19
N ALA A 70 5.59 -3.95 13.78
CA ALA A 70 5.49 -3.77 15.23
C ALA A 70 4.03 -3.65 15.71
N LEU A 71 3.16 -3.02 14.91
CA LEU A 71 1.75 -2.79 15.21
C LEU A 71 0.88 -4.03 14.99
N SER A 72 1.29 -4.98 14.15
CA SER A 72 0.48 -6.17 13.85
C SER A 72 0.17 -7.06 15.05
N PHE A 73 0.97 -6.93 16.13
CA PHE A 73 0.87 -7.70 17.37
C PHE A 73 0.07 -7.01 18.47
N ARG A 74 -0.40 -5.77 18.26
CA ARG A 74 -1.04 -4.99 19.32
C ARG A 74 -2.55 -4.92 19.14
N GLU A 75 -3.27 -4.96 20.27
CA GLU A 75 -4.73 -5.15 20.30
C GLU A 75 -5.51 -3.86 20.57
N ALA A 76 -4.85 -2.75 20.94
CA ALA A 76 -5.54 -1.49 21.20
C ALA A 76 -6.14 -0.90 19.92
N ASP A 77 -7.39 -0.40 20.00
CA ASP A 77 -8.13 0.14 18.85
C ASP A 77 -7.38 1.28 18.13
N CYS A 78 -6.73 2.18 18.89
CA CYS A 78 -5.96 3.28 18.32
C CYS A 78 -4.71 2.81 17.55
N GLU A 79 -4.13 1.66 17.92
CA GLU A 79 -2.96 1.08 17.25
C GLU A 79 -3.38 0.30 16.00
N LYS A 80 -4.56 -0.31 16.05
CA LYS A 80 -5.21 -0.94 14.90
C LYS A 80 -5.51 0.10 13.81
N GLU A 81 -6.00 1.27 14.17
CA GLU A 81 -6.22 2.36 13.20
C GLU A 81 -4.90 2.80 12.54
N LYS A 82 -3.84 3.01 13.33
CA LYS A 82 -2.50 3.35 12.80
C LYS A 82 -1.97 2.29 11.85
N TYR A 83 -2.18 1.01 12.18
CA TYR A 83 -1.82 -0.11 11.31
C TYR A 83 -2.50 0.01 9.93
N TYR A 84 -3.82 0.17 9.91
CA TYR A 84 -4.57 0.28 8.64
C TYR A 84 -4.22 1.54 7.87
N ASN A 85 -4.06 2.69 8.52
CA ASN A 85 -3.69 3.94 7.85
C ASN A 85 -2.32 3.84 7.17
N ARG A 86 -1.34 3.21 7.81
CA ARG A 86 -0.01 3.01 7.21
C ARG A 86 -0.04 2.07 6.01
N ILE A 87 -0.85 1.02 6.05
CA ILE A 87 -1.03 0.14 4.88
C ILE A 87 -1.76 0.87 3.75
N ARG A 88 -2.78 1.70 4.06
CA ARG A 88 -3.47 2.52 3.07
C ARG A 88 -2.54 3.53 2.40
N ILE A 89 -1.60 4.12 3.15
CA ILE A 89 -0.54 4.97 2.57
C ILE A 89 0.31 4.17 1.58
N ALA A 90 0.77 2.97 1.97
CA ALA A 90 1.53 2.10 1.07
C ALA A 90 0.71 1.68 -0.16
N SER A 91 -0.56 1.35 0.01
CA SER A 91 -1.49 1.00 -1.08
C SER A 91 -1.66 2.16 -2.06
N GLY A 92 -1.87 3.38 -1.55
CA GLY A 92 -1.99 4.59 -2.38
C GLY A 92 -0.70 4.99 -3.10
N LEU A 93 0.46 4.66 -2.51
CA LEU A 93 1.76 4.85 -3.16
C LEU A 93 1.90 3.93 -4.39
N ILE A 94 1.57 2.64 -4.24
CA ILE A 94 1.72 1.64 -5.30
C ILE A 94 0.57 1.62 -6.31
N TYR A 95 -0.53 2.32 -6.03
CA TYR A 95 -1.78 2.25 -6.81
C TYR A 95 -1.58 2.49 -8.31
N THR A 96 -0.66 3.37 -8.71
CA THR A 96 -0.40 3.69 -10.13
C THR A 96 0.78 2.92 -10.73
N TRP A 97 1.47 2.08 -9.95
CA TRP A 97 2.66 1.37 -10.42
C TRP A 97 2.30 0.20 -11.34
N ASN A 98 3.23 -0.20 -12.21
CA ASN A 98 3.05 -1.42 -13.01
C ASN A 98 3.10 -2.67 -12.10
N PRO A 99 2.46 -3.79 -12.51
CA PRO A 99 2.42 -5.03 -11.72
C PRO A 99 3.79 -5.59 -11.32
N LEU A 100 4.80 -5.45 -12.19
CA LEU A 100 6.16 -5.92 -11.92
C LEU A 100 6.78 -5.16 -10.74
N PHE A 101 6.67 -3.83 -10.72
CA PHE A 101 7.20 -3.00 -9.63
C PHE A 101 6.49 -3.28 -8.31
N ILE A 102 5.17 -3.51 -8.35
CA ILE A 102 4.40 -3.90 -7.18
C ILE A 102 4.91 -5.24 -6.63
N SER A 103 5.15 -6.23 -7.50
CA SER A 103 5.65 -7.54 -7.09
C SER A 103 7.03 -7.45 -6.43
N GLU A 104 7.95 -6.64 -7.00
CA GLU A 104 9.29 -6.45 -6.45
C GLU A 104 9.26 -5.71 -5.11
N PHE A 105 8.38 -4.71 -4.99
CA PHE A 105 8.13 -4.00 -3.74
C PHE A 105 7.62 -4.96 -2.65
N ILE A 106 6.65 -5.82 -2.98
CA ILE A 106 6.10 -6.81 -2.05
C ILE A 106 7.19 -7.78 -1.57
N LEU A 107 7.96 -8.36 -2.50
CA LEU A 107 9.03 -9.31 -2.16
C LEU A 107 10.09 -8.67 -1.26
N SER A 108 10.48 -7.43 -1.57
CA SER A 108 11.51 -6.72 -0.83
C SER A 108 11.06 -6.27 0.57
N THR A 109 9.81 -5.81 0.70
CA THR A 109 9.28 -5.28 1.97
C THR A 109 8.83 -6.36 2.93
N THR A 110 8.36 -7.51 2.41
CA THR A 110 7.82 -8.61 3.23
C THR A 110 8.81 -9.75 3.48
N LYS A 111 10.09 -9.60 3.10
CA LYS A 111 11.13 -10.65 3.24
C LYS A 111 11.23 -11.26 4.65
N HIS A 112 10.97 -10.46 5.69
CA HIS A 112 11.07 -10.89 7.09
C HIS A 112 9.72 -11.09 7.77
N PHE A 113 8.63 -11.17 6.99
CA PHE A 113 7.29 -11.41 7.51
C PHE A 113 7.06 -12.91 7.59
N SER A 114 6.39 -13.37 8.65
CA SER A 114 5.80 -14.70 8.70
C SER A 114 4.70 -14.84 7.63
N VAL A 115 4.28 -16.07 7.35
CA VAL A 115 3.19 -16.32 6.40
C VAL A 115 1.92 -15.57 6.80
N ASP A 116 1.53 -15.61 8.07
CA ASP A 116 0.30 -14.99 8.55
C ASP A 116 0.40 -13.45 8.55
N GLU A 117 1.54 -12.89 8.93
CA GLU A 117 1.83 -11.45 8.83
C GLU A 117 1.72 -10.97 7.37
N LYS A 118 2.34 -11.74 6.46
CA LYS A 118 2.39 -11.44 5.04
C LYS A 118 0.99 -11.51 4.42
N THR A 119 0.19 -12.53 4.73
CA THR A 119 -1.20 -12.62 4.28
C THR A 119 -2.02 -11.43 4.79
N LYS A 120 -2.00 -11.13 6.10
CA LYS A 120 -2.78 -10.04 6.69
C LYS A 120 -2.43 -8.69 6.06
N PHE A 121 -1.14 -8.41 5.91
CA PHE A 121 -0.64 -7.20 5.27
C PHE A 121 -1.08 -7.11 3.79
N LEU A 122 -0.88 -8.17 3.01
CA LEU A 122 -1.13 -8.15 1.57
C LEU A 122 -2.61 -8.08 1.21
N LYS A 123 -3.51 -8.65 2.02
CA LYS A 123 -4.96 -8.47 1.84
C LYS A 123 -5.33 -7.00 1.83
N VAL A 124 -4.87 -6.25 2.83
CA VAL A 124 -5.17 -4.81 2.96
C VAL A 124 -4.43 -3.98 1.91
N LEU A 125 -3.17 -4.32 1.60
CA LEU A 125 -2.37 -3.58 0.64
C LEU A 125 -2.97 -3.63 -0.77
N LEU A 126 -3.49 -4.79 -1.17
CA LEU A 126 -3.94 -5.09 -2.53
C LEU A 126 -5.45 -4.91 -2.75
N ASP A 127 -6.23 -4.69 -1.69
CA ASP A 127 -7.70 -4.53 -1.73
C ASP A 127 -8.18 -3.44 -2.71
N SER A 128 -7.39 -2.37 -2.87
CA SER A 128 -7.75 -1.25 -3.75
C SER A 128 -7.43 -1.50 -5.23
N LEU A 129 -6.72 -2.58 -5.59
CA LEU A 129 -6.31 -2.84 -6.97
C LEU A 129 -7.43 -3.46 -7.79
N GLU A 130 -7.50 -3.07 -9.06
CA GLU A 130 -8.41 -3.70 -10.03
C GLU A 130 -8.04 -5.17 -10.27
N ASN A 131 -9.06 -6.02 -10.48
CA ASN A 131 -8.88 -7.47 -10.64
C ASN A 131 -7.83 -7.86 -11.69
N LYS A 132 -7.81 -7.18 -12.84
CA LYS A 132 -6.81 -7.44 -13.89
C LYS A 132 -5.40 -7.21 -13.37
N LYS A 133 -5.16 -6.04 -12.78
CA LYS A 133 -3.87 -5.65 -12.21
C LYS A 133 -3.45 -6.56 -11.06
N LEU A 134 -4.39 -6.94 -10.20
CA LEU A 134 -4.17 -7.89 -9.12
C LEU A 134 -3.71 -9.25 -9.65
N ASN A 135 -4.38 -9.79 -10.67
CA ASN A 135 -4.00 -11.06 -11.29
C ASN A 135 -2.59 -11.00 -11.90
N ASP A 136 -2.25 -9.88 -12.56
CA ASP A 136 -0.91 -9.66 -13.10
C ASP A 136 0.14 -9.65 -11.97
N VAL A 137 -0.13 -8.95 -10.86
CA VAL A 137 0.75 -8.94 -9.67
C VAL A 137 0.93 -10.36 -9.11
N LEU A 138 -0.17 -11.10 -8.91
CA LEU A 138 -0.12 -12.48 -8.39
C LEU A 138 0.62 -13.43 -9.33
N SER A 139 0.55 -13.20 -10.65
CA SER A 139 1.31 -13.96 -11.64
C SER A 139 2.82 -13.74 -11.50
N HIS A 140 3.26 -12.49 -11.29
CA HIS A 140 4.68 -12.15 -11.09
C HIS A 140 5.24 -12.66 -9.75
N LEU A 141 4.37 -12.84 -8.75
CA LEU A 141 4.73 -13.44 -7.46
C LEU A 141 4.80 -14.97 -7.51
N ASN A 142 4.30 -15.60 -8.57
CA ASN A 142 4.31 -17.06 -8.71
C ASN A 142 5.74 -17.61 -8.68
N GLY A 143 5.98 -18.62 -7.84
CA GLY A 143 7.31 -19.21 -7.61
C GLY A 143 8.29 -18.35 -6.81
N LYS A 144 7.95 -17.09 -6.48
CA LYS A 144 8.80 -16.17 -5.68
C LYS A 144 8.28 -15.94 -4.26
N MET A 145 7.03 -16.32 -3.99
CA MET A 145 6.36 -16.19 -2.70
C MET A 145 5.86 -17.54 -2.20
N ASP A 146 5.75 -17.66 -0.88
CA ASP A 146 5.15 -18.81 -0.21
C ASP A 146 3.80 -19.19 -0.82
N ASN A 147 3.67 -20.46 -1.24
CA ASN A 147 2.45 -20.96 -1.87
C ASN A 147 1.21 -20.81 -0.98
N LYS A 148 1.37 -20.92 0.34
CA LYS A 148 0.28 -20.74 1.31
C LYS A 148 -0.28 -19.30 1.26
N VAL A 149 0.60 -18.29 1.28
CA VAL A 149 0.21 -16.86 1.16
C VAL A 149 -0.54 -16.62 -0.15
N ARG A 150 0.00 -17.13 -1.27
CA ARG A 150 -0.63 -16.96 -2.59
C ARG A 150 -2.02 -17.58 -2.64
N GLN A 151 -2.17 -18.82 -2.15
CA GLN A 151 -3.47 -19.50 -2.12
C GLN A 151 -4.49 -18.75 -1.27
N GLU A 152 -4.09 -18.20 -0.12
CA GLU A 152 -4.96 -17.40 0.73
C GLU A 152 -5.41 -16.11 0.05
N LEU A 153 -4.49 -15.39 -0.61
CA LEU A 153 -4.83 -14.18 -1.38
C LEU A 153 -5.79 -14.51 -2.54
N THR A 154 -5.49 -15.54 -3.34
CA THR A 154 -6.35 -15.95 -4.46
C THR A 154 -7.74 -16.37 -3.98
N LYS A 155 -7.86 -17.06 -2.85
CA LYS A 155 -9.17 -17.43 -2.28
C LYS A 155 -9.96 -16.19 -1.87
N GLU A 156 -9.33 -15.27 -1.13
CA GLU A 156 -9.98 -14.05 -0.64
C GLU A 156 -10.57 -13.22 -1.79
N PHE A 157 -9.73 -12.88 -2.78
CA PHE A 157 -10.14 -11.98 -3.86
C PHE A 157 -11.15 -12.62 -4.83
N ASN A 158 -11.11 -13.95 -5.00
CA ASN A 158 -12.15 -14.67 -5.75
C ASN A 158 -13.50 -14.69 -5.02
N ILE A 159 -13.49 -14.80 -3.68
CA ILE A 159 -14.72 -14.75 -2.87
C ILE A 159 -15.34 -13.35 -2.93
N GLU A 160 -14.52 -12.31 -2.80
CA GLU A 160 -14.98 -10.92 -2.92
C GLU A 160 -15.54 -10.62 -4.30
N GLU A 161 -14.89 -11.09 -5.38
CA GLU A 161 -15.38 -10.90 -6.74
C GLU A 161 -16.76 -11.54 -6.94
N ARG A 162 -16.93 -12.79 -6.46
CA ARG A 162 -18.24 -13.47 -6.48
C ARG A 162 -19.30 -12.69 -5.70
N SER A 163 -18.94 -12.09 -4.58
CA SER A 163 -19.85 -11.32 -3.75
C SER A 163 -20.26 -9.99 -4.40
N LYS A 164 -19.29 -9.28 -5.01
CA LYS A 164 -19.55 -8.04 -5.78
C LYS A 164 -20.48 -8.30 -6.98
N ARG A 165 -20.25 -9.40 -7.73
CA ARG A 165 -21.11 -9.81 -8.86
C ARG A 165 -22.54 -10.19 -8.42
N LYS A 166 -22.69 -10.92 -7.31
CA LYS A 166 -24.01 -11.27 -6.75
C LYS A 166 -24.81 -10.03 -6.32
N ASN A 167 -24.15 -9.03 -5.76
CA ASN A 167 -24.82 -7.79 -5.35
C ASN A 167 -25.22 -6.91 -6.55
N GLN A 168 -24.45 -6.95 -7.65
CA GLN A 168 -24.84 -6.28 -8.89
C GLN A 168 -26.05 -6.96 -9.56
N SER A 169 -26.12 -8.29 -9.60
CA SER A 169 -27.29 -8.98 -10.18
C SER A 169 -28.56 -8.76 -9.36
N LYS A 170 -28.47 -8.76 -8.02
CA LYS A 170 -29.62 -8.44 -7.15
C LYS A 170 -30.15 -7.03 -7.38
N ARG A 171 -29.27 -6.06 -7.67
CA ARG A 171 -29.69 -4.69 -7.99
C ARG A 171 -30.38 -4.62 -9.36
N SER A 172 -29.87 -5.30 -10.38
CA SER A 172 -30.54 -5.33 -11.68
C SER A 172 -31.89 -6.03 -11.62
N ASP A 173 -31.99 -7.14 -10.88
CA ASP A 173 -33.25 -7.88 -10.71
C ASP A 173 -34.28 -7.03 -9.96
N SER A 174 -33.87 -6.32 -8.90
CA SER A 174 -34.76 -5.39 -8.17
C SER A 174 -35.25 -4.21 -9.02
N MET A 175 -34.44 -3.73 -9.97
CA MET A 175 -34.88 -2.70 -10.91
C MET A 175 -35.89 -3.27 -11.91
N ILE A 176 -35.63 -4.45 -12.46
CA ILE A 176 -36.53 -5.12 -13.41
C ILE A 176 -37.88 -5.44 -12.75
N GLU A 177 -37.90 -5.90 -11.50
CA GLU A 177 -39.13 -6.10 -10.73
C GLU A 177 -39.89 -4.78 -10.50
N ALA A 178 -39.19 -3.67 -10.20
CA ALA A 178 -39.81 -2.36 -10.03
C ALA A 178 -40.43 -1.81 -11.33
N TYR A 179 -39.92 -2.18 -12.51
CA TYR A 179 -40.49 -1.81 -13.81
C TYR A 179 -41.65 -2.71 -14.26
N ASN A 180 -41.83 -3.88 -13.62
CA ASN A 180 -42.87 -4.85 -13.98
C ASN A 180 -44.14 -4.75 -13.11
N VAL A 181 -44.27 -3.72 -12.27
CA VAL A 181 -45.52 -3.44 -11.55
C VAL A 181 -46.41 -2.57 -12.44
N SER A 182 -47.36 -3.18 -13.13
CA SER A 182 -48.50 -2.56 -13.83
C SER A 182 -49.80 -3.16 -13.32
#